data_AF-A0A5T7KUS3-F1
#
_entry.id   AF-A0A5T7KUS3-F1
#
_cell.length_a   1.000
_cell.length_b   1.000
_cell.length_c   1.000
_cell.angle_alpha   90.00
_cell.angle_beta   90.00
_cell.angle_gamma   90.00
#
_symmetry.space_group_name_H-M   'P 1'
#
loop_
_entity.id
_entity.type
_entity.pdbx_description
1 polymer ?
#
loop_
_entity_poly.entity_id
_entity_poly.type
_entity_poly.pdbx_seq_one_letter_code
_entity_poly.pdbx_strand_id
1 'polypeptide(L)' 'MRITDNEKTQSDEWKKYRVLVTRVDTLKPVWPKQPNSNL' A
#
# COMPACT_ATOMS: atom_id res chain seq x y z
N MET A 1 17.57 -9.22 16.14
CA MET A 1 16.12 -9.22 15.85
C MET A 1 15.97 -9.08 14.34
N ARG A 2 15.56 -10.15 13.63
CA ARG A 2 15.37 -10.10 12.18
C ARG A 2 14.01 -9.44 11.94
N ILE A 3 14.00 -8.18 11.52
CA ILE A 3 12.84 -7.64 10.82
C ILE A 3 12.77 -8.48 9.55
N THR A 4 11.78 -9.36 9.49
CA THR A 4 11.67 -10.28 8.36
C THR A 4 11.45 -9.42 7.12
N ASP A 5 12.22 -9.65 6.06
CA ASP A 5 12.17 -8.84 4.82
C ASP A 5 10.74 -8.67 4.28
N ASN A 6 9.87 -9.63 4.59
CA ASN A 6 8.43 -9.61 4.36
C ASN A 6 7.68 -8.45 5.05
N GLU A 7 8.02 -8.13 6.31
CA GLU A 7 7.39 -7.01 7.05
C GLU A 7 7.84 -5.67 6.49
N LYS A 8 9.10 -5.57 6.06
CA LYS A 8 9.62 -4.37 5.40
C LYS A 8 8.96 -4.15 4.04
N THR A 9 8.83 -5.23 3.25
CA THR A 9 8.15 -5.22 1.96
C THR A 9 6.68 -4.79 2.11
N GLN A 10 5.94 -5.35 3.07
CA GLN A 10 4.56 -4.91 3.34
C GLN A 10 4.51 -3.42 3.72
N SER A 11 5.41 -2.94 4.57
CA SER A 11 5.47 -1.53 4.96
C SER A 11 5.68 -0.60 3.76
N ASP A 12 6.57 -0.97 2.83
CA ASP A 12 6.83 -0.20 1.62
C ASP A 12 5.69 -0.28 0.58
N GLU A 13 5.00 -1.42 0.48
CA GLU A 13 3.78 -1.55 -0.33
C GLU A 13 2.66 -0.64 0.19
N TRP A 14 2.43 -0.60 1.51
CA TRP A 14 1.46 0.29 2.12
C TRP A 14 1.80 1.77 1.92
N LYS A 15 3.08 2.16 1.95
CA LYS A 15 3.50 3.54 1.62
C LYS A 15 3.14 3.91 0.18
N LYS A 16 3.44 3.04 -0.78
CA LYS A 16 3.11 3.26 -2.20
C LYS A 16 1.60 3.35 -2.41
N TYR A 17 0.83 2.47 -1.77
CA TYR A 17 -0.62 2.49 -1.82
C TYR A 17 -1.21 3.83 -1.34
N ARG A 18 -0.73 4.37 -0.22
CA ARG A 18 -1.20 5.67 0.29
C ARG A 18 -0.94 6.82 -0.70
N VAL A 19 0.22 6.83 -1.35
CA VAL A 19 0.54 7.84 -2.37
C VAL A 19 -0.41 7.74 -3.56
N LEU A 20 -0.75 6.52 -3.99
CA LEU A 20 -1.73 6.32 -5.06
C LEU A 20 -3.11 6.83 -4.65
N VAL A 21 -3.56 6.49 -3.43
CA VAL A 21 -4.83 6.96 -2.86
C VAL A 21 -4.92 8.48 -2.79
N THR A 22 -3.84 9.18 -2.39
CA THR A 22 -3.82 10.66 -2.36
C THR A 22 -3.99 11.28 -3.75
N ARG A 23 -3.65 10.53 -4.80
CA ARG A 23 -3.74 10.99 -6.20
C ARG A 23 -4.99 10.51 -6.91
N VAL A 24 -5.84 9.71 -6.24
CA VAL A 24 -7.11 9.26 -6.82
C VAL A 24 -7.97 10.47 -7.07
N ASP A 25 -8.42 10.60 -8.31
CA ASP A 25 -9.31 11.67 -8.72
C ASP A 25 -10.65 11.54 -7.99
N THR A 26 -11.08 12.59 -7.31
CA THR A 26 -12.30 12.57 -6.50
C THR A 26 -13.57 12.58 -7.34
N LEU A 27 -13.48 12.98 -8.61
CA LEU A 27 -14.61 13.02 -9.53
C LEU A 27 -14.91 11.66 -10.18
N LYS A 28 -13.89 10.82 -10.34
CA LYS A 28 -14.00 9.43 -10.80
C LYS A 28 -12.98 8.56 -10.06
N PRO A 29 -13.28 8.12 -8.83
CA PRO A 29 -12.30 7.45 -8.02
C PRO A 29 -12.03 6.04 -8.54
N VAL A 30 -10.89 5.86 -9.21
CA VAL A 30 -10.33 4.56 -9.55
C VAL A 30 -9.43 4.13 -8.39
N TRP A 31 -10.00 3.36 -7.47
CA TRP A 31 -9.28 2.91 -6.30
C TRP A 31 -8.22 1.86 -6.67
N PRO A 32 -6.95 2.06 -6.27
CA PRO A 32 -5.91 1.04 -6.47
C PRO A 32 -6.20 -0.20 -5.61
N LYS A 33 -5.63 -1.34 -6.01
CA LYS A 33 -5.74 -2.59 -5.24
C LYS A 33 -4.95 -2.48 -3.95
N GLN A 34 -5.60 -2.77 -2.82
CA GLN A 34 -4.95 -2.77 -1.52
C GLN A 34 -3.90 -3.90 -1.47
N PRO A 35 -2.69 -3.63 -0.94
CA PRO A 35 -1.72 -4.70 -0.72
C PRO A 35 -2.31 -5.69 0.28
N ASN A 36 -2.23 -6.99 -0.03
CA ASN A 36 -2.78 -8.03 0.83
C ASN A 36 -1.96 -8.08 2.12
N SER A 37 -2.58 -7.66 3.22
CA SER A 37 -2.10 -7.96 4.57
C SER A 37 -2.41 -9.42 4.88
N ASN A 38 -1.72 -10.36 4.23
CA ASN A 38 -1.68 -11.74 4.74
C ASN A 38 -0.79 -11.72 5.99
N LEU A 39 -1.42 -11.41 7.12
CA LEU A 39 -0.95 -11.68 8.48
C LEU A 39 -1.76 -12.84 9.04
#